data_AF-A0A1E7EZS4-F1
#
_entry.id   AF-A0A1E7EZS4-F1
#
_cell.length_a   1.000
_cell.length_b   1.000
_cell.length_c   1.000
_cell.angle_alpha   90.00
_cell.angle_beta   90.00
_cell.angle_gamma   90.00
#
_symmetry.space_group_name_H-M   'P 1'
#
loop_
_entity.id
_entity.type
_entity.pdbx_description
1 polymer ?
#
loop_
_entity_poly.entity_id
_entity_poly.type
_entity_poly.pdbx_seq_one_letter_code
_entity_poly.pdbx_strand_id
1 'polypeptide(L)'
;NELYMTWIGHSTCLFQIDYWSILTDPMFSTRASPYKHWIGIPRDVQPAYTIQDILNHQQQQQQQQYICCITHDHYDHMDMNSVRELKDHVQLWIVPLGIADWLVERCSINRKQIIELEWWQNVRIIRSKKKTNKNGRRRRILTITCCPASHWSGRTILDRNKRLWCSFAIIVKLFDIFFCGDTSYPNNFPLFRQIGDALGPFDLSCIPIGAYLPKEMNKDAHCDPYEALQIHNDIQSKQSIAIHWGSFNLGEEPLYEPPQLLYDAI
;
A
#
# COMPACT_ATOMS: atom_id res chain seq x y z
N ASN A 1 -10.59 20.48 5.18
CA ASN A 1 -10.45 19.22 4.42
C ASN A 1 -9.46 18.39 5.20
N GLU A 2 -9.95 17.38 5.88
CA GLU A 2 -9.17 16.53 6.77
C GLU A 2 -8.82 15.25 6.01
N LEU A 3 -7.59 14.74 6.20
CA LEU A 3 -7.24 13.37 5.86
C LEU A 3 -7.64 12.50 7.05
N TYR A 4 -8.39 11.44 6.79
CA TYR A 4 -8.55 10.35 7.76
C TYR A 4 -7.72 9.16 7.26
N MET A 5 -6.91 8.59 8.14
CA MET A 5 -6.13 7.39 7.89
C MET A 5 -6.53 6.35 8.93
N THR A 6 -6.88 5.15 8.45
CA THR A 6 -7.11 3.99 9.30
C THR A 6 -6.10 2.91 8.95
N TRP A 7 -5.26 2.54 9.90
CA TRP A 7 -4.44 1.33 9.80
C TRP A 7 -5.34 0.13 10.09
N ILE A 8 -5.64 -0.66 9.06
CA ILE A 8 -6.51 -1.84 9.19
C ILE A 8 -5.70 -3.03 9.72
N GLY A 9 -4.40 -3.07 9.44
CA GLY A 9 -3.48 -4.09 9.92
C GLY A 9 -2.56 -4.55 8.80
N HIS A 10 -1.38 -5.05 9.18
CA HIS A 10 -0.29 -5.37 8.26
C HIS A 10 0.07 -4.16 7.40
N SER A 11 0.05 -4.29 6.08
CA SER A 11 0.22 -3.18 5.11
C SER A 11 -1.11 -2.63 4.58
N THR A 12 -2.26 -3.08 5.10
CA THR A 12 -3.57 -2.57 4.71
C THR A 12 -3.89 -1.25 5.40
N CYS A 13 -3.95 -0.17 4.61
CA CYS A 13 -4.31 1.17 5.07
C CYS A 13 -5.49 1.71 4.26
N LEU A 14 -6.40 2.42 4.93
CA LEU A 14 -7.47 3.19 4.27
C LEU A 14 -7.22 4.68 4.46
N PHE A 15 -7.04 5.40 3.36
CA PHE A 15 -6.93 6.86 3.33
C PHE A 15 -8.21 7.47 2.76
N GLN A 16 -8.78 8.44 3.44
CA GLN A 16 -9.96 9.16 2.99
C GLN A 16 -9.66 10.65 2.91
N ILE A 17 -9.64 11.18 1.69
CA ILE A 17 -9.30 12.57 1.41
C ILE A 17 -10.10 13.10 0.22
N ASP A 18 -10.69 14.29 0.37
CA ASP A 18 -11.53 14.94 -0.65
C ASP A 18 -12.65 14.02 -1.20
N TYR A 19 -12.45 13.44 -2.38
CA TYR A 19 -13.40 12.60 -3.11
C TYR A 19 -12.92 11.16 -3.24
N TRP A 20 -11.87 10.77 -2.52
CA TRP A 20 -11.18 9.52 -2.72
C TRP A 20 -11.07 8.73 -1.41
N SER A 21 -11.40 7.46 -1.50
CA SER A 21 -11.04 6.42 -0.55
C SER A 21 -9.98 5.56 -1.22
N ILE A 22 -8.79 5.53 -0.65
CA ILE A 22 -7.65 4.80 -1.21
C ILE A 22 -7.31 3.69 -0.23
N LEU A 23 -7.50 2.44 -0.65
CA LEU A 23 -7.12 1.25 0.10
C LEU A 23 -5.79 0.74 -0.44
N THR A 24 -4.86 0.37 0.43
CA THR A 24 -3.58 -0.22 0.05
C THR A 24 -3.55 -1.69 0.43
N ASP A 25 -2.88 -2.51 -0.38
CA ASP A 25 -2.49 -3.91 -0.09
C ASP A 25 -3.54 -4.68 0.73
N PRO A 26 -4.75 -4.91 0.16
CA PRO A 26 -5.90 -5.41 0.91
C PRO A 26 -5.70 -6.87 1.32
N MET A 27 -5.41 -7.09 2.61
CA MET A 27 -5.18 -8.41 3.20
C MET A 27 -6.15 -8.66 4.36
N PHE A 28 -7.37 -9.12 4.08
CA PHE A 28 -8.38 -9.39 5.10
C PHE A 28 -8.51 -10.87 5.47
N SER A 29 -7.93 -11.77 4.67
CA SER A 29 -7.92 -13.20 4.99
C SER A 29 -7.20 -13.48 6.31
N THR A 30 -7.59 -14.58 6.95
CA THR A 30 -6.96 -15.09 8.19
C THR A 30 -5.60 -15.75 7.95
N ARG A 31 -5.14 -15.81 6.70
CA ARG A 31 -3.90 -16.46 6.30
C ARG A 31 -3.35 -15.90 5.00
N ALA A 32 -2.07 -15.56 4.98
CA ALA A 32 -1.33 -15.23 3.76
C ALA A 32 -0.96 -16.54 3.05
N SER A 33 -1.71 -16.91 2.01
CA SER A 33 -1.54 -18.22 1.37
C SER A 33 -2.14 -18.32 -0.04
N PRO A 34 -1.60 -19.20 -0.92
CA PRO A 34 -2.30 -19.66 -2.12
C PRO A 34 -3.61 -20.41 -1.85
N TYR A 35 -3.75 -21.02 -0.67
CA TYR A 35 -4.83 -21.94 -0.34
C TYR A 35 -5.59 -21.47 0.91
N LYS A 36 -6.89 -21.76 0.96
CA LYS A 36 -7.74 -21.37 2.09
C LYS A 36 -7.44 -22.13 3.40
N HIS A 37 -6.81 -23.30 3.32
CA HIS A 37 -6.66 -24.20 4.47
C HIS A 37 -5.24 -24.78 4.60
N TRP A 38 -4.73 -24.84 5.84
CA TRP A 38 -3.53 -25.55 6.33
C TRP A 38 -2.14 -25.09 5.85
N ILE A 39 -2.02 -24.46 4.68
CA ILE A 39 -0.73 -23.99 4.13
C ILE A 39 -0.66 -22.46 4.22
N GLY A 40 0.51 -21.91 4.54
CA GLY A 40 0.76 -20.46 4.60
C GLY A 40 0.61 -19.86 6.00
N ILE A 41 0.95 -18.59 6.12
CA ILE A 41 1.21 -17.94 7.41
C ILE A 41 -0.11 -17.45 8.01
N PRO A 42 -0.54 -17.96 9.19
CA PRO A 42 -1.75 -17.50 9.86
C PRO A 42 -1.60 -16.05 10.32
N ARG A 43 -2.73 -15.35 10.37
CA ARG A 43 -2.87 -14.04 10.98
C ARG A 43 -2.99 -14.18 12.49
N ASP A 44 -2.16 -13.46 13.24
CA ASP A 44 -2.18 -13.42 14.70
C ASP A 44 -3.15 -12.35 15.22
N VAL A 45 -3.25 -11.20 14.53
CA VAL A 45 -4.13 -10.09 14.91
C VAL A 45 -5.15 -9.79 13.82
N GLN A 46 -6.42 -9.81 14.20
CA GLN A 46 -7.54 -9.54 13.29
C GLN A 46 -7.47 -8.12 12.71
N PRO A 47 -7.92 -7.92 11.47
CA PRO A 47 -7.97 -6.58 10.89
C PRO A 47 -8.94 -5.69 11.67
N ALA A 48 -8.60 -4.41 11.81
CA ALA A 48 -9.42 -3.44 12.55
C ALA A 48 -10.81 -3.25 11.92
N TYR A 49 -10.92 -3.44 10.60
CA TYR A 49 -12.16 -3.48 9.85
C TYR A 49 -12.28 -4.75 9.04
N THR A 50 -13.51 -5.26 8.93
CA THR A 50 -13.86 -6.26 7.94
C THR A 50 -14.10 -5.61 6.57
N ILE A 51 -14.12 -6.41 5.50
CA ILE A 51 -14.52 -5.92 4.18
C ILE A 51 -15.93 -5.33 4.25
N GLN A 52 -16.85 -5.97 4.98
CA GLN A 52 -18.22 -5.47 5.13
C GLN A 52 -18.26 -4.06 5.76
N ASP A 53 -17.38 -3.76 6.72
CA ASP A 53 -17.27 -2.42 7.30
C ASP A 53 -16.86 -1.39 6.24
N ILE A 54 -15.88 -1.74 5.38
CA ILE A 54 -15.47 -0.90 4.25
C ILE A 54 -16.64 -0.65 3.29
N LEU A 55 -17.41 -1.69 2.96
CA LEU A 55 -18.58 -1.58 2.09
C LEU A 55 -19.68 -0.70 2.71
N ASN A 56 -19.93 -0.84 4.01
CA ASN A 56 -20.90 -0.03 4.74
C ASN A 56 -20.49 1.45 4.73
N HIS A 57 -19.20 1.74 4.96
CA HIS A 57 -18.67 3.11 4.86
C HIS A 57 -18.83 3.68 3.44
N GLN A 58 -18.60 2.88 2.40
CA GLN A 58 -18.78 3.31 1.00
C GLN A 58 -20.22 3.72 0.71
N GLN A 59 -21.19 2.94 1.18
CA GLN A 59 -22.61 3.24 0.96
C GLN A 59 -23.05 4.55 1.62
N GLN A 60 -22.45 4.90 2.76
CA GLN A 60 -22.68 6.17 3.44
C GLN A 60 -21.97 7.34 2.73
N GLN A 61 -20.82 7.09 2.12
CA GLN A 61 -19.98 8.07 1.44
C GLN A 61 -20.14 8.02 -0.09
N GLN A 62 -21.39 8.06 -0.60
CA GLN A 62 -21.73 7.86 -2.03
C GLN A 62 -21.00 8.78 -3.02
N GLN A 63 -20.35 9.84 -2.56
CA GLN A 63 -19.59 10.78 -3.41
C GLN A 63 -18.10 10.41 -3.54
N GLN A 64 -17.60 9.45 -2.77
CA GLN A 64 -16.20 9.02 -2.81
C GLN A 64 -15.98 7.95 -3.88
N GLN A 65 -14.87 8.08 -4.61
CA GLN A 65 -14.35 7.07 -5.49
C GLN A 65 -13.39 6.18 -4.72
N TYR A 66 -13.63 4.88 -4.75
CA TYR A 66 -12.78 3.87 -4.15
C TYR A 66 -11.71 3.43 -5.15
N ILE A 67 -10.47 3.52 -4.70
CA ILE A 67 -9.25 3.17 -5.43
C ILE A 67 -8.49 2.17 -4.58
N CYS A 68 -8.01 1.09 -5.18
CA CYS A 68 -7.14 0.13 -4.52
C CYS A 68 -5.74 0.22 -5.14
N CYS A 69 -4.72 0.37 -4.31
CA CYS A 69 -3.32 0.36 -4.71
C CYS A 69 -2.66 -0.92 -4.20
N ILE A 70 -2.04 -1.71 -5.08
CA ILE A 70 -1.33 -2.93 -4.72
C ILE A 70 0.14 -2.74 -5.05
N THR A 71 1.03 -2.90 -4.07
CA THR A 71 2.47 -2.66 -4.22
C THR A 71 3.19 -3.79 -4.91
N HIS A 72 2.82 -5.04 -4.62
CA HIS A 72 3.42 -6.23 -5.22
C HIS A 72 2.51 -7.44 -5.01
N ASP A 73 2.90 -8.59 -5.58
CA ASP A 73 2.03 -9.75 -5.70
C ASP A 73 2.25 -10.82 -4.63
N HIS A 74 2.90 -10.54 -3.49
CA HIS A 74 2.96 -11.49 -2.38
C HIS A 74 1.58 -11.72 -1.74
N TYR A 75 1.42 -12.83 -1.02
CA TYR A 75 0.13 -13.28 -0.51
C TYR A 75 -0.44 -12.41 0.62
N ASP A 76 0.43 -11.77 1.38
CA ASP A 76 0.14 -10.88 2.50
C ASP A 76 -0.10 -9.42 2.06
N HIS A 77 0.16 -9.08 0.78
CA HIS A 77 -0.15 -7.78 0.19
C HIS A 77 -1.27 -7.84 -0.86
N MET A 78 -1.34 -8.94 -1.61
CA MET A 78 -2.36 -9.19 -2.63
C MET A 78 -3.14 -10.47 -2.33
N ASP A 79 -4.10 -10.35 -1.42
CA ASP A 79 -5.02 -11.43 -1.07
C ASP A 79 -6.09 -11.63 -2.14
N MET A 80 -6.11 -12.83 -2.72
CA MET A 80 -7.08 -13.19 -3.74
C MET A 80 -8.53 -13.09 -3.25
N ASN A 81 -8.81 -13.46 -1.99
CA ASN A 81 -10.18 -13.41 -1.47
C ASN A 81 -10.62 -11.96 -1.28
N SER A 82 -9.78 -11.14 -0.64
CA SER A 82 -10.04 -9.71 -0.47
C SER A 82 -10.27 -9.01 -1.81
N VAL A 83 -9.41 -9.26 -2.80
CA VAL A 83 -9.55 -8.69 -4.14
C VAL A 83 -10.89 -9.10 -4.78
N ARG A 84 -11.28 -10.38 -4.67
CA ARG A 84 -12.55 -10.88 -5.25
C ARG A 84 -13.78 -10.29 -4.57
N GLU A 85 -13.73 -10.09 -3.25
CA GLU A 85 -14.84 -9.51 -2.49
C GLU A 85 -14.97 -7.99 -2.71
N LEU A 86 -13.85 -7.30 -2.95
CA LEU A 86 -13.82 -5.85 -3.20
C LEU A 86 -14.04 -5.46 -4.67
N LYS A 87 -13.97 -6.40 -5.62
CA LYS A 87 -13.92 -6.11 -7.08
C LYS A 87 -15.04 -5.21 -7.60
N ASP A 88 -16.27 -5.39 -7.10
CA ASP A 88 -17.46 -4.67 -7.57
C ASP A 88 -17.58 -3.28 -6.90
N HIS A 89 -16.80 -3.06 -5.85
CA HIS A 89 -16.80 -1.87 -5.01
C HIS A 89 -15.63 -0.93 -5.30
N VAL A 90 -14.53 -1.45 -5.85
CA VAL A 90 -13.36 -0.67 -6.26
C VAL A 90 -13.51 -0.19 -7.70
N GLN A 91 -13.47 1.14 -7.92
CA GLN A 91 -13.60 1.71 -9.27
C GLN A 91 -12.29 1.67 -10.05
N LEU A 92 -11.14 1.79 -9.38
CA LEU A 92 -9.82 1.73 -10.00
C LEU A 92 -8.84 0.90 -9.15
N TRP A 93 -8.15 0.00 -9.81
CA TRP A 93 -7.02 -0.76 -9.29
C TRP A 93 -5.75 -0.17 -9.89
N ILE A 94 -4.84 0.30 -9.05
CA ILE A 94 -3.55 0.84 -9.48
C ILE A 94 -2.48 -0.12 -9.00
N VAL A 95 -1.76 -0.70 -9.95
CA VAL A 95 -0.83 -1.80 -9.70
C VAL A 95 0.46 -1.62 -10.50
N PRO A 96 1.59 -2.17 -10.06
CA PRO A 96 2.81 -2.22 -10.86
C PRO A 96 2.65 -3.13 -12.08
N LEU A 97 3.52 -2.93 -13.07
CA LEU A 97 3.53 -3.67 -14.33
C LEU A 97 3.51 -5.21 -14.14
N GLY A 98 2.64 -5.90 -14.89
CA GLY A 98 2.54 -7.36 -14.94
C GLY A 98 1.47 -7.96 -14.02
N ILE A 99 0.86 -7.16 -13.13
CA ILE A 99 -0.20 -7.62 -12.21
C ILE A 99 -1.58 -7.66 -12.85
N ALA A 100 -1.87 -6.85 -13.88
CA ALA A 100 -3.23 -6.74 -14.42
C ALA A 100 -3.76 -8.06 -14.97
N ASP A 101 -2.96 -8.80 -15.72
CA ASP A 101 -3.39 -10.08 -16.31
C ASP A 101 -3.77 -11.08 -15.20
N TRP A 102 -3.00 -11.11 -14.10
CA TRP A 102 -3.33 -11.94 -12.95
C TRP A 102 -4.67 -11.53 -12.31
N LEU A 103 -4.92 -10.23 -12.12
CA LEU A 103 -6.18 -9.72 -11.56
C LEU A 103 -7.38 -10.03 -12.47
N VAL A 104 -7.22 -9.93 -13.80
CA VAL A 104 -8.25 -10.29 -14.78
C VAL A 104 -8.53 -11.79 -14.72
N GLU A 105 -7.49 -12.62 -14.84
CA GLU A 105 -7.63 -14.07 -14.96
C GLU A 105 -8.06 -14.74 -13.65
N ARG A 106 -7.50 -14.30 -12.52
CA ARG A 106 -7.71 -14.95 -11.22
C ARG A 106 -8.81 -14.31 -10.39
N CYS A 107 -9.05 -13.02 -10.53
CA CYS A 107 -10.06 -12.31 -9.74
C CYS A 107 -11.24 -11.79 -10.56
N SER A 108 -11.21 -11.95 -11.89
CA SER A 108 -12.28 -11.50 -12.80
C SER A 108 -12.54 -10.00 -12.69
N ILE A 109 -11.50 -9.21 -12.44
CA ILE A 109 -11.57 -7.75 -12.49
C ILE A 109 -11.65 -7.31 -13.96
N ASN A 110 -12.50 -6.32 -14.26
CA ASN A 110 -12.56 -5.77 -15.60
C ASN A 110 -11.24 -5.03 -15.90
N ARG A 111 -10.56 -5.38 -17.00
CA ARG A 111 -9.30 -4.73 -17.40
C ARG A 111 -9.38 -3.19 -17.45
N LYS A 112 -10.55 -2.63 -17.78
CA LYS A 112 -10.78 -1.17 -17.81
C LYS A 112 -10.73 -0.51 -16.42
N GLN A 113 -10.86 -1.29 -15.35
CA GLN A 113 -10.70 -0.82 -13.97
C GLN A 113 -9.24 -0.85 -13.52
N ILE A 114 -8.31 -1.41 -14.30
CA ILE A 114 -6.91 -1.63 -13.88
C ILE A 114 -5.99 -0.68 -14.63
N ILE A 115 -5.19 0.08 -13.88
CA ILE A 115 -4.10 0.90 -14.38
C ILE A 115 -2.79 0.23 -13.93
N GLU A 116 -1.99 -0.18 -14.91
CA GLU A 116 -0.63 -0.67 -14.68
C GLU A 116 0.38 0.45 -14.88
N LEU A 117 1.36 0.51 -13.99
CA LEU A 117 2.41 1.53 -14.01
C LEU A 117 3.79 0.89 -13.84
N GLU A 118 4.74 1.32 -14.64
CA GLU A 118 6.17 1.14 -14.34
C GLU A 118 6.64 2.17 -13.32
N TRP A 119 7.84 1.99 -12.76
CA TRP A 119 8.44 2.98 -11.88
C TRP A 119 8.52 4.35 -12.54
N TRP A 120 8.24 5.38 -11.75
CA TRP A 120 8.13 6.80 -12.12
C TRP A 120 6.95 7.14 -13.04
N GLN A 121 6.18 6.17 -13.52
CA GLN A 121 4.92 6.44 -14.19
C GLN A 121 3.85 6.82 -13.16
N ASN A 122 2.92 7.68 -13.59
CA ASN A 122 1.83 8.15 -12.75
C ASN A 122 0.52 8.20 -13.52
N VAL A 123 -0.57 8.18 -12.76
CA VAL A 123 -1.92 8.44 -13.26
C VAL A 123 -2.52 9.63 -12.54
N ARG A 124 -3.26 10.46 -13.30
CA ARG A 124 -3.94 11.66 -12.80
C ARG A 124 -5.45 11.46 -12.87
N ILE A 125 -6.10 11.41 -11.71
CA ILE A 125 -7.54 11.22 -11.57
C ILE A 125 -8.17 12.57 -11.24
N ILE A 126 -9.02 13.06 -12.14
CA ILE A 126 -9.64 14.39 -12.02
C ILE A 126 -11.11 14.23 -11.63
N ARG A 127 -11.50 14.82 -10.49
CA ARG A 127 -12.89 14.91 -10.04
C ARG A 127 -13.33 16.37 -10.03
N SER A 128 -14.56 16.62 -10.45
CA SER A 128 -15.17 17.96 -10.45
C SER A 128 -16.54 17.90 -9.83
N LYS A 129 -16.80 18.73 -8.82
CA LYS A 129 -18.16 18.97 -8.33
C LYS A 129 -18.78 20.14 -9.10
N LYS A 130 -20.01 20.01 -9.58
CA LYS A 130 -20.80 21.19 -10.00
C LYS A 130 -21.04 22.02 -8.73
N LYS A 131 -20.51 23.23 -8.68
CA LYS A 131 -20.97 24.22 -7.69
C LYS A 131 -22.37 24.65 -8.10
N THR A 132 -23.29 24.69 -7.14
CA THR A 132 -24.66 25.17 -7.34
C THR A 132 -24.76 26.69 -7.49
N ASN A 133 -23.70 27.44 -7.18
CA ASN A 133 -23.66 28.90 -7.30
C ASN A 133 -22.47 29.41 -8.14
N LYS A 134 -22.68 30.57 -8.77
CA LYS A 134 -21.95 31.29 -9.87
C LYS A 134 -20.41 31.28 -9.94
N ASN A 135 -19.69 30.66 -9.01
CA ASN A 135 -18.21 30.68 -8.94
C ASN A 135 -17.58 29.33 -9.30
N GLY A 136 -17.60 28.96 -10.60
CA GLY A 136 -16.71 27.98 -11.23
C GLY A 136 -16.75 26.52 -10.75
N ARG A 137 -16.33 25.57 -11.61
CA ARG A 137 -16.13 24.17 -11.24
C ARG A 137 -14.83 24.02 -10.43
N ARG A 138 -14.90 23.58 -9.17
CA ARG A 138 -13.70 23.22 -8.40
C ARG A 138 -13.27 21.81 -8.82
N ARG A 139 -12.16 21.74 -9.56
CA ARG A 139 -11.51 20.48 -9.94
C ARG A 139 -10.53 20.07 -8.85
N ARG A 140 -10.57 18.81 -8.44
CA ARG A 140 -9.56 18.16 -7.62
C ARG A 140 -8.82 17.14 -8.47
N ILE A 141 -7.51 17.06 -8.26
CA ILE A 141 -6.61 16.17 -8.98
C ILE A 141 -5.92 15.32 -7.92
N LEU A 142 -6.03 14.01 -8.08
CA LEU A 142 -5.26 13.01 -7.38
C LEU A 142 -4.23 12.48 -8.38
N THR A 143 -2.95 12.55 -8.04
CA THR A 143 -1.87 11.94 -8.81
C THR A 143 -1.32 10.77 -8.01
N ILE A 144 -1.29 9.58 -8.59
CA ILE A 144 -0.68 8.40 -7.96
C ILE A 144 0.50 7.98 -8.83
N THR A 145 1.69 8.01 -8.25
CA THR A 145 2.96 7.65 -8.90
C THR A 145 3.44 6.31 -8.36
N CYS A 146 3.69 5.37 -9.26
CA CYS A 146 4.37 4.11 -8.96
C CYS A 146 5.86 4.43 -8.75
N CYS A 147 6.34 4.36 -7.51
CA CYS A 147 7.72 4.68 -7.14
C CYS A 147 8.52 3.37 -6.98
N PRO A 148 9.85 3.40 -7.17
CA PRO A 148 10.65 2.21 -6.98
C PRO A 148 10.67 1.76 -5.49
N ALA A 149 10.94 0.48 -5.28
CA ALA A 149 11.14 -0.15 -3.98
C ALA A 149 12.24 -1.23 -4.10
N SER A 150 12.95 -1.51 -3.02
CA SER A 150 14.00 -2.55 -2.96
C SER A 150 13.40 -3.85 -2.43
N HIS A 151 12.67 -4.56 -3.27
CA HIS A 151 11.97 -5.81 -2.92
C HIS A 151 11.97 -6.79 -4.10
N TRP A 152 11.06 -7.77 -4.07
CA TRP A 152 10.86 -8.76 -5.11
C TRP A 152 9.37 -9.12 -5.23
N SER A 153 9.04 -9.99 -6.17
CA SER A 153 7.67 -10.42 -6.47
C SER A 153 7.61 -11.93 -6.66
N GLY A 154 6.47 -12.56 -6.36
CA GLY A 154 6.23 -13.96 -6.68
C GLY A 154 5.09 -14.59 -5.88
N ARG A 155 4.35 -15.50 -6.52
CA ARG A 155 3.26 -16.28 -5.88
C ARG A 155 3.55 -17.77 -5.87
N THR A 156 4.44 -18.22 -6.73
CA THR A 156 4.82 -19.60 -6.93
C THR A 156 6.33 -19.68 -7.11
N ILE A 157 6.87 -20.89 -7.02
CA ILE A 157 8.30 -21.11 -7.28
C ILE A 157 8.72 -20.80 -8.73
N LEU A 158 7.76 -20.62 -9.67
CA LEU A 158 8.02 -20.42 -11.10
C LEU A 158 7.76 -18.99 -11.59
N ASP A 159 7.28 -18.08 -10.73
CA ASP A 159 6.94 -16.70 -11.14
C ASP A 159 7.64 -15.62 -10.35
N ARG A 160 8.76 -15.96 -9.69
CA ARG A 160 9.63 -14.98 -9.05
C ARG A 160 10.04 -13.87 -10.04
N ASN A 161 9.82 -12.62 -9.65
CA ASN A 161 10.14 -11.40 -10.38
C ASN A 161 9.54 -11.32 -11.79
N LYS A 162 8.46 -12.06 -12.08
CA LYS A 162 7.73 -11.93 -13.35
C LYS A 162 6.81 -10.71 -13.38
N ARG A 163 6.50 -10.14 -12.22
CA ARG A 163 5.69 -8.93 -12.06
C ARG A 163 6.52 -7.91 -11.28
N LEU A 164 6.27 -6.63 -11.54
CA LEU A 164 6.97 -5.55 -10.87
C LEU A 164 6.42 -5.37 -9.44
N TRP A 165 7.25 -4.82 -8.56
CA TRP A 165 6.90 -4.37 -7.20
C TRP A 165 7.16 -2.87 -7.09
N CYS A 166 6.49 -2.15 -6.19
CA CYS A 166 6.65 -0.70 -6.08
C CYS A 166 6.30 -0.17 -4.68
N SER A 167 6.61 1.11 -4.48
CA SER A 167 5.97 1.99 -3.51
C SER A 167 5.02 2.97 -4.22
N PHE A 168 4.20 3.73 -3.49
CA PHE A 168 3.31 4.73 -4.09
C PHE A 168 3.47 6.11 -3.46
N ALA A 169 3.62 7.13 -4.31
CA ALA A 169 3.39 8.52 -3.93
C ALA A 169 1.97 8.92 -4.34
N ILE A 170 1.14 9.30 -3.37
CA ILE A 170 -0.27 9.66 -3.53
C ILE A 170 -0.38 11.15 -3.25
N ILE A 171 -0.35 11.93 -4.31
CA ILE A 171 -0.30 13.39 -4.27
C ILE A 171 -1.70 13.95 -4.49
N VAL A 172 -2.24 14.54 -3.43
CA VAL A 172 -3.49 15.28 -3.45
C VAL A 172 -3.11 16.64 -2.93
N LYS A 173 -2.96 17.67 -3.77
CA LYS A 173 -2.45 19.05 -3.48
C LYS A 173 -2.67 19.67 -2.06
N LEU A 174 -3.58 19.16 -1.26
CA LEU A 174 -3.83 19.51 0.13
C LEU A 174 -3.00 18.73 1.15
N PHE A 175 -2.62 17.48 0.85
CA PHE A 175 -1.98 16.53 1.74
C PHE A 175 -1.38 15.37 0.93
N ASP A 176 -0.06 15.22 0.96
CA ASP A 176 0.67 14.25 0.15
C ASP A 176 1.13 13.05 0.97
N ILE A 177 0.90 11.84 0.44
CA ILE A 177 1.11 10.58 1.17
C ILE A 177 2.15 9.73 0.44
N PHE A 178 3.06 9.09 1.19
CA PHE A 178 3.92 8.03 0.67
C PHE A 178 3.56 6.68 1.30
N PHE A 179 3.17 5.72 0.49
CA PHE A 179 2.94 4.34 0.93
C PHE A 179 4.10 3.47 0.46
N CYS A 180 4.90 2.98 1.41
CA CYS A 180 6.19 2.37 1.11
C CYS A 180 6.08 0.95 0.52
N GLY A 181 5.00 0.22 0.82
CA GLY A 181 4.96 -1.23 0.59
C GLY A 181 6.04 -1.94 1.39
N ASP A 182 6.52 -3.05 0.87
CA ASP A 182 7.72 -3.73 1.38
C ASP A 182 8.97 -3.27 0.66
N THR A 183 10.04 -3.09 1.42
CA THR A 183 11.34 -2.71 0.88
C THR A 183 12.44 -2.93 1.90
N SER A 184 13.64 -3.22 1.43
CA SER A 184 14.89 -3.01 2.17
C SER A 184 15.39 -1.57 2.05
N TYR A 185 16.45 -1.24 2.78
CA TYR A 185 17.22 -0.01 2.61
C TYR A 185 18.53 -0.28 1.85
N PRO A 186 18.59 -0.01 0.53
CA PRO A 186 19.76 -0.34 -0.29
C PRO A 186 20.95 0.58 0.00
N ASN A 187 22.06 0.02 0.50
CA ASN A 187 23.29 0.78 0.81
C ASN A 187 24.06 1.28 -0.43
N ASN A 188 23.82 0.70 -1.61
CA ASN A 188 24.55 0.99 -2.84
C ASN A 188 23.82 1.96 -3.77
N PHE A 189 22.61 2.39 -3.42
CA PHE A 189 21.79 3.25 -4.25
C PHE A 189 20.87 4.13 -3.39
N PRO A 190 20.86 5.46 -3.55
CA PRO A 190 20.10 6.37 -2.68
C PRO A 190 18.61 6.41 -3.05
N LEU A 191 17.95 5.25 -3.03
CA LEU A 191 16.59 5.02 -3.52
C LEU A 191 15.58 6.03 -2.94
N PHE A 192 15.52 6.12 -1.62
CA PHE A 192 14.53 6.93 -0.93
C PHE A 192 14.80 8.42 -1.03
N ARG A 193 16.08 8.80 -1.06
CA ARG A 193 16.47 10.19 -1.28
C ARG A 193 16.06 10.68 -2.67
N GLN A 194 16.19 9.84 -3.70
CA GLN A 194 15.69 10.18 -5.03
C GLN A 194 14.17 10.36 -5.06
N ILE A 195 13.42 9.53 -4.33
CA ILE A 195 11.97 9.70 -4.18
C ILE A 195 11.64 11.01 -3.46
N GLY A 196 12.32 11.29 -2.34
CA GLY A 196 12.15 12.54 -1.58
C GLY A 196 12.48 13.78 -2.41
N ASP A 197 13.59 13.78 -3.13
CA ASP A 197 14.01 14.89 -3.99
C ASP A 197 13.04 15.13 -5.17
N ALA A 198 12.45 14.07 -5.71
CA ALA A 198 11.56 14.17 -6.87
C ALA A 198 10.09 14.49 -6.52
N LEU A 199 9.59 13.97 -5.40
CA LEU A 199 8.16 13.95 -5.08
C LEU A 199 7.83 14.46 -3.67
N GLY A 200 8.81 14.52 -2.77
CA GLY A 200 8.64 15.03 -1.42
C GLY A 200 8.67 16.57 -1.33
N PRO A 201 8.52 17.13 -0.13
CA PRO A 201 8.27 16.42 1.14
C PRO A 201 6.86 15.82 1.24
N PHE A 202 6.72 14.72 1.97
CA PHE A 202 5.42 14.08 2.22
C PHE A 202 4.84 14.52 3.56
N ASP A 203 3.52 14.68 3.65
CA ASP A 203 2.84 15.03 4.90
C ASP A 203 2.67 13.81 5.81
N LEU A 204 2.42 12.63 5.23
CA LEU A 204 2.31 11.36 5.95
C LEU A 204 2.95 10.24 5.14
N SER A 205 3.69 9.36 5.81
CA SER A 205 4.18 8.12 5.18
C SER A 205 3.75 6.88 5.96
N CYS A 206 3.53 5.78 5.26
CA CYS A 206 3.35 4.46 5.87
C CYS A 206 4.57 3.61 5.51
N ILE A 207 5.38 3.26 6.51
CA ILE A 207 6.70 2.65 6.35
C ILE A 207 6.74 1.31 7.10
N PRO A 208 7.18 0.21 6.47
CA PRO A 208 7.25 -1.09 7.12
C PRO A 208 8.33 -1.09 8.22
N ILE A 209 8.09 -1.85 9.30
CA ILE A 209 9.08 -2.02 10.37
C ILE A 209 9.29 -3.48 10.79
N GLY A 210 8.57 -4.43 10.19
CA GLY A 210 8.61 -5.86 10.54
C GLY A 210 9.13 -6.74 9.39
N ALA A 211 9.27 -8.04 9.69
CA ALA A 211 9.82 -9.09 8.84
C ALA A 211 11.32 -8.94 8.52
N TYR A 212 12.11 -8.35 9.43
CA TYR A 212 13.53 -8.08 9.20
C TYR A 212 14.47 -9.18 9.72
N LEU A 213 14.01 -10.13 10.56
CA LEU A 213 14.82 -11.28 10.99
C LEU A 213 14.44 -12.57 10.25
N PRO A 214 15.42 -13.47 9.97
CA PRO A 214 16.85 -13.29 10.21
C PRO A 214 17.48 -12.34 9.16
N LYS A 215 18.40 -11.48 9.60
CA LYS A 215 18.92 -10.37 8.78
C LYS A 215 19.61 -10.87 7.50
N GLU A 216 20.27 -12.01 7.55
CA GLU A 216 20.97 -12.62 6.41
C GLU A 216 20.04 -12.97 5.26
N MET A 217 18.78 -13.30 5.57
CA MET A 217 17.77 -13.70 4.58
C MET A 217 16.92 -12.52 4.13
N ASN A 218 16.62 -11.58 5.04
CA ASN A 218 15.61 -10.56 4.80
C ASN A 218 16.16 -9.17 4.48
N LYS A 219 17.44 -8.87 4.76
CA LYS A 219 18.04 -7.53 4.56
C LYS A 219 17.93 -6.96 3.14
N ASP A 220 17.78 -7.81 2.12
CA ASP A 220 17.68 -7.38 0.72
C ASP A 220 16.22 -7.10 0.31
N ALA A 221 15.24 -7.43 1.17
CA ALA A 221 13.80 -7.35 0.90
C ALA A 221 13.02 -6.51 1.94
N HIS A 222 13.46 -6.49 3.20
CA HIS A 222 12.79 -5.82 4.30
C HIS A 222 13.76 -4.95 5.08
N CYS A 223 13.31 -3.76 5.47
CA CYS A 223 14.05 -2.85 6.31
C CYS A 223 13.77 -3.14 7.80
N ASP A 224 14.77 -2.94 8.64
CA ASP A 224 14.58 -2.91 10.09
C ASP A 224 14.03 -1.55 10.59
N PRO A 225 13.61 -1.42 11.86
CA PRO A 225 13.09 -0.16 12.38
C PRO A 225 14.05 1.05 12.30
N TYR A 226 15.37 0.82 12.33
CA TYR A 226 16.37 1.90 12.19
C TYR A 226 16.47 2.36 10.74
N GLU A 227 16.43 1.42 9.79
CA GLU A 227 16.35 1.69 8.37
C GLU A 227 15.01 2.37 8.00
N ALA A 228 13.90 2.01 8.65
CA ALA A 228 12.62 2.70 8.50
C ALA A 228 12.69 4.20 8.89
N LEU A 229 13.46 4.53 9.93
CA LEU A 229 13.73 5.93 10.31
C LEU A 229 14.61 6.64 9.26
N GLN A 230 15.55 5.94 8.63
CA GLN A 230 16.31 6.49 7.50
C GLN A 230 15.41 6.76 6.29
N ILE A 231 14.52 5.83 5.96
CA ILE A 231 13.51 6.02 4.90
C ILE A 231 12.67 7.26 5.18
N HIS A 232 12.16 7.42 6.41
CA HIS A 232 11.38 8.58 6.84
C HIS A 232 12.10 9.91 6.53
N ASN A 233 13.38 9.99 6.89
CA ASN A 233 14.20 11.19 6.66
C ASN A 233 14.48 11.42 5.17
N ASP A 234 14.86 10.38 4.44
CA ASP A 234 15.27 10.48 3.04
C ASP A 234 14.12 10.85 2.10
N ILE A 235 12.90 10.35 2.36
CA ILE A 235 11.70 10.78 1.62
C ILE A 235 11.18 12.15 2.09
N GLN A 236 11.82 12.76 3.09
CA GLN A 236 11.43 14.05 3.67
C GLN A 236 9.99 14.01 4.23
N SER A 237 9.64 12.94 4.94
CA SER A 237 8.31 12.78 5.55
C SER A 237 8.17 13.64 6.80
N LYS A 238 7.03 14.29 6.99
CA LYS A 238 6.73 15.06 8.22
C LYS A 238 6.26 14.16 9.35
N GLN A 239 5.50 13.12 9.03
CA GLN A 239 4.94 12.16 9.99
C GLN A 239 4.91 10.78 9.35
N SER A 240 5.09 9.72 10.15
CA SER A 240 4.99 8.36 9.63
C SER A 240 4.21 7.44 10.56
N ILE A 241 3.53 6.46 9.96
CA ILE A 241 2.83 5.37 10.62
C ILE A 241 3.56 4.08 10.26
N ALA A 242 3.90 3.30 11.28
CA ALA A 242 4.50 1.99 11.11
C ALA A 242 3.48 0.98 10.56
N ILE A 243 3.87 0.22 9.54
CA ILE A 243 3.08 -0.86 8.92
C ILE A 243 3.88 -2.18 8.87
N HIS A 244 3.30 -3.24 8.30
CA HIS A 244 3.94 -4.54 8.08
C HIS A 244 4.35 -5.30 9.36
N TRP A 245 3.89 -4.87 10.54
CA TRP A 245 4.17 -5.50 11.83
C TRP A 245 2.89 -5.88 12.57
N GLY A 246 3.02 -6.71 13.60
CA GLY A 246 1.94 -6.95 14.56
C GLY A 246 0.73 -7.74 14.02
N SER A 247 0.79 -8.28 12.80
CA SER A 247 -0.35 -8.94 12.14
C SER A 247 -0.09 -10.39 11.73
N PHE A 248 1.08 -10.68 11.17
CA PHE A 248 1.53 -12.00 10.76
C PHE A 248 2.95 -12.23 11.29
N ASN A 249 3.28 -13.46 11.64
CA ASN A 249 4.64 -13.86 11.95
C ASN A 249 5.40 -14.22 10.65
N LEU A 250 5.91 -13.19 9.95
CA LEU A 250 6.64 -13.32 8.68
C LEU A 250 8.16 -13.42 8.84
N GLY A 251 8.69 -13.02 10.00
CA GLY A 251 10.11 -13.07 10.34
C GLY A 251 10.35 -13.90 11.59
N GLU A 252 11.57 -13.81 12.13
CA GLU A 252 11.95 -14.46 13.40
C GLU A 252 11.91 -13.49 14.59
N GLU A 253 11.65 -12.20 14.37
CA GLU A 253 11.51 -11.23 15.45
C GLU A 253 10.22 -11.45 16.27
N PRO A 254 10.23 -11.15 17.59
CA PRO A 254 9.00 -11.13 18.37
C PRO A 254 7.99 -10.13 17.81
N LEU A 255 6.71 -10.52 17.75
CA LEU A 255 5.63 -9.75 17.09
C LEU A 255 5.51 -8.27 17.54
N TYR A 256 5.85 -7.97 18.80
CA TYR A 256 5.76 -6.64 19.41
C TYR A 256 7.12 -5.95 19.62
N GLU A 257 8.22 -6.56 19.17
CA GLU A 257 9.55 -5.94 19.22
C GLU A 257 9.70 -4.75 18.24
N PRO A 258 9.18 -4.78 16.99
CA PRO A 258 9.43 -3.71 16.03
C PRO A 258 9.08 -2.29 16.51
N PRO A 259 7.91 -2.03 17.13
CA PRO A 259 7.58 -0.69 17.64
C PRO A 259 8.49 -0.26 18.80
N GLN A 260 8.96 -1.20 19.62
CA GLN A 260 9.88 -0.88 20.71
C GLN A 260 11.22 -0.40 20.16
N LEU A 261 11.79 -1.13 19.18
CA LEU A 261 13.00 -0.70 18.51
C LEU A 261 12.84 0.63 17.76
N LEU A 262 11.69 0.86 17.11
CA LEU A 262 11.40 2.14 16.48
C LEU A 262 11.35 3.27 17.51
N TYR A 263 10.70 3.05 18.66
CA TYR A 263 10.64 4.02 19.74
C TYR A 263 12.02 4.36 20.29
N ASP A 264 12.88 3.35 20.48
CA ASP A 264 14.24 3.54 20.98
C ASP A 264 15.17 4.24 19.97
N ALA A 265 14.81 4.24 18.68
CA ALA A 265 15.57 4.89 17.60
C ALA A 265 15.27 6.38 17.40
N ILE A 266 14.14 6.88 17.93
CA ILE A 266 13.65 8.29 17.80
C ILE A 266 14.19 9.16 18.93
#